data_AF-A0A943TCF3-F1
#
_entry.id   AF-A0A943TCF3-F1
#
_cell.length_a   1.000
_cell.length_b   1.000
_cell.length_c   1.000
_cell.angle_alpha   90.00
_cell.angle_beta   90.00
_cell.angle_gamma   90.00
#
_symmetry.space_group_name_H-M   'P 1'
#
loop_
_entity.id
_entity.type
_entity.pdbx_description
1 polymer ?
#
loop_
_entity_poly.entity_id
_entity_poly.type
_entity_poly.pdbx_seq_one_letter_code
_entity_poly.pdbx_strand_id
1 'polypeptide(L)'
;MKKKIVSALLCATMLTGMLAGCGNTDANGTNGTQQAATGNTEKVSASDDGKVLNIYCWNEEFKSRITDHYPDYKEVDATHGKIGDVEVVWNITPSDDNAYQNNLDTTLLNQNDAQADDKIDLFLVEADNALKYVDTDYTMPIKDLGITDEDLSKQYQYTKDIVTDSNGTLKGVSWQGCPGVLFYNREAAKEVLGTDDPDEVQKYVK
;
A
#
# COMPACT_ATOMS: atom_id res chain seq x y z
N MET A 1 -44.83 -2.16 -2.97
CA MET A 1 -45.24 -2.01 -4.38
C MET A 1 -45.43 -0.54 -4.71
N LYS A 2 -44.54 0.04 -5.54
CA LYS A 2 -44.81 1.09 -6.55
C LYS A 2 -43.49 1.41 -7.27
N LYS A 3 -43.36 0.88 -8.50
CA LYS A 3 -42.30 1.19 -9.47
C LYS A 3 -42.57 2.55 -10.13
N LYS A 4 -41.52 3.22 -10.62
CA LYS A 4 -41.44 4.05 -11.86
C LYS A 4 -39.97 4.53 -12.02
N ILE A 5 -39.18 3.94 -12.93
CA ILE A 5 -38.91 4.33 -14.35
C ILE A 5 -38.10 5.66 -14.42
N VAL A 6 -36.77 5.61 -14.58
CA VAL A 6 -35.97 5.68 -15.84
C VAL A 6 -36.23 6.93 -16.68
N SER A 7 -35.21 7.77 -16.88
CA SER A 7 -34.97 8.41 -18.18
C SER A 7 -33.51 8.82 -18.34
N ALA A 8 -32.90 8.30 -19.40
CA ALA A 8 -31.59 8.66 -19.92
C ALA A 8 -31.63 10.05 -20.57
N LEU A 9 -30.52 10.79 -20.49
CA LEU A 9 -30.23 11.89 -21.40
C LEU A 9 -28.78 11.75 -21.88
N LEU A 10 -28.61 11.09 -23.03
CA LEU A 10 -27.42 11.20 -23.85
C LEU A 10 -27.54 12.51 -24.66
N CYS A 11 -26.66 13.47 -24.42
CA CYS A 11 -26.44 14.58 -25.34
C CYS A 11 -25.00 14.51 -25.85
N ALA A 12 -24.89 14.15 -27.13
CA ALA A 12 -23.68 14.21 -27.91
C ALA A 12 -23.34 15.68 -28.22
N THR A 13 -22.10 16.09 -27.98
CA THR A 13 -21.56 17.35 -28.54
C THR A 13 -20.13 17.15 -29.04
N MET A 14 -20.08 16.93 -30.36
CA MET A 14 -19.20 17.54 -31.36
C MET A 14 -17.69 17.59 -31.11
N LEU A 15 -17.01 16.73 -31.88
CA LEU A 15 -15.67 16.91 -32.45
C LEU A 15 -15.44 18.36 -32.93
N THR A 16 -14.37 18.99 -32.43
CA THR A 16 -13.70 20.09 -33.13
C THR A 16 -12.21 19.78 -33.15
N GLY A 17 -11.69 19.48 -34.35
CA GLY A 17 -10.26 19.37 -34.58
C GLY A 17 -9.63 20.74 -34.74
N MET A 18 -8.41 20.90 -34.22
CA MET A 18 -7.45 21.87 -34.73
C MET A 18 -6.08 21.18 -34.77
N LEU A 19 -5.68 20.79 -35.98
CA LEU A 19 -4.31 20.55 -36.37
C LEU A 19 -3.76 21.84 -36.98
N ALA A 20 -2.69 22.39 -36.40
CA ALA A 20 -1.69 23.27 -37.03
C ALA A 20 -0.50 23.31 -36.05
N GLY A 21 0.63 22.65 -36.35
CA GLY A 21 1.76 23.19 -37.12
C GLY A 21 2.91 23.45 -36.12
N CYS A 22 4.21 23.26 -36.35
CA CYS A 22 5.12 23.00 -37.47
C CYS A 22 6.33 22.24 -36.83
N GLY A 23 7.19 21.45 -37.46
CA GLY A 23 7.68 21.38 -38.83
C GLY A 23 9.20 21.24 -38.75
N ASN A 24 9.81 20.28 -39.47
CA ASN A 24 11.17 20.45 -39.99
C ASN A 24 11.48 19.51 -41.17
N THR A 25 12.14 20.10 -42.18
CA THR A 25 13.09 19.53 -43.18
C THR A 25 12.64 18.59 -44.30
N ASP A 26 12.58 19.18 -45.50
CA ASP A 26 13.31 18.86 -46.74
C ASP A 26 13.15 17.51 -47.51
N ALA A 27 12.72 17.71 -48.77
CA ALA A 27 13.22 17.14 -50.02
C ALA A 27 13.14 15.62 -50.33
N ASN A 28 12.24 15.32 -51.28
CA ASN A 28 12.45 14.57 -52.53
C ASN A 28 12.90 13.09 -52.47
N GLY A 29 12.05 12.17 -52.96
CA GLY A 29 12.51 10.83 -53.39
C GLY A 29 11.49 9.69 -53.30
N THR A 30 11.18 9.12 -54.47
CA THR A 30 10.23 8.04 -54.77
C THR A 30 10.61 6.64 -54.23
N ASN A 31 9.57 5.82 -54.01
CA ASN A 31 9.48 4.35 -53.98
C ASN A 31 10.20 3.55 -52.87
N GLY A 32 9.39 2.85 -52.08
CA GLY A 32 9.83 1.70 -51.27
C GLY A 32 8.66 1.07 -50.50
N THR A 33 8.14 -0.05 -51.01
CA THR A 33 7.25 -0.96 -50.29
C THR A 33 7.96 -1.57 -49.09
N GLN A 34 7.50 -1.30 -47.86
CA GLN A 34 7.74 -2.19 -46.71
C GLN A 34 6.53 -2.24 -45.79
N GLN A 35 6.08 -3.47 -45.62
CA GLN A 35 5.12 -3.98 -44.65
C GLN A 35 5.70 -3.80 -43.24
N ALA A 36 4.95 -3.16 -42.34
CA ALA A 36 5.30 -3.06 -40.93
C ALA A 36 4.15 -3.56 -40.06
N ALA A 37 4.53 -4.41 -39.12
CA ALA A 37 3.69 -5.22 -38.27
C ALA A 37 2.67 -4.40 -37.46
N THR A 38 1.45 -4.91 -37.39
CA THR A 38 0.45 -4.55 -36.37
C THR A 38 0.95 -5.04 -35.01
N GLY A 39 1.82 -4.24 -34.39
CA GLY A 39 2.05 -4.29 -32.95
C GLY A 39 0.80 -3.77 -32.26
N ASN A 40 0.11 -4.64 -31.54
CA ASN A 40 -1.02 -4.31 -30.70
C ASN A 40 -0.49 -3.50 -29.51
N THR A 41 -0.24 -2.21 -29.69
CA THR A 41 -0.04 -1.30 -28.57
C THR A 41 -1.40 -1.14 -27.92
N GLU A 42 -1.66 -1.90 -26.86
CA GLU A 42 -2.75 -1.59 -25.96
C GLU A 42 -2.54 -0.14 -25.52
N LYS A 43 -3.41 0.73 -26.03
CA LYS A 43 -3.59 2.06 -25.51
C LYS A 43 -4.06 1.86 -24.08
N VAL A 44 -3.14 1.91 -23.12
CA VAL A 44 -3.46 2.14 -21.72
C VAL A 44 -4.31 3.40 -21.74
N SER A 45 -5.62 3.23 -21.61
CA SER A 45 -6.50 4.33 -21.25
C SER A 45 -5.88 4.92 -19.99
N ALA A 46 -5.50 6.19 -20.04
CA ALA A 46 -5.15 6.92 -18.83
C ALA A 46 -6.38 6.82 -17.93
N SER A 47 -6.36 5.89 -16.98
CA SER A 47 -7.28 5.93 -15.87
C SER A 47 -6.95 7.19 -15.08
N ASP A 48 -7.93 7.77 -14.40
CA ASP A 48 -7.72 8.86 -13.44
C ASP A 48 -6.96 8.39 -12.18
N ASP A 49 -6.32 7.22 -12.25
CA ASP A 49 -5.54 6.64 -11.17
C ASP A 49 -4.12 7.21 -11.26
N GLY A 50 -3.61 7.68 -10.11
CA GLY A 50 -2.26 8.23 -10.03
C GLY A 50 -1.17 7.24 -10.44
N LYS A 51 0.06 7.73 -10.61
CA LYS A 51 1.26 6.93 -10.90
C LYS A 51 2.18 6.75 -9.69
N VAL A 52 1.80 7.35 -8.57
CA VAL A 52 2.53 7.35 -7.32
C VAL A 52 1.87 6.37 -6.35
N LEU A 53 2.66 5.48 -5.77
CA LEU A 53 2.29 4.60 -4.68
C LEU A 53 2.76 5.24 -3.37
N ASN A 54 1.84 5.83 -2.62
CA ASN A 54 2.11 6.43 -1.32
C ASN A 54 1.98 5.41 -0.20
N ILE A 55 3.09 5.17 0.51
CA ILE A 55 3.17 4.24 1.64
C ILE A 55 3.41 5.01 2.94
N TYR A 56 2.51 4.90 3.90
CA TYR A 56 2.58 5.57 5.20
C TYR A 56 3.06 4.62 6.29
N CYS A 57 4.17 4.92 6.94
CA CYS A 57 4.73 4.13 8.04
C CYS A 57 5.38 5.01 9.12
N TRP A 58 5.73 4.42 10.26
CA TRP A 58 6.33 5.17 11.39
C TRP A 58 7.85 5.03 11.51
N ASN A 59 8.44 4.10 10.78
CA ASN A 59 9.87 3.85 10.74
C ASN A 59 10.28 3.27 9.37
N GLU A 60 11.55 2.91 9.22
CA GLU A 60 12.10 2.35 7.98
C GLU A 60 12.02 0.81 7.90
N GLU A 61 11.42 0.12 8.87
CA GLU A 61 11.46 -1.35 8.92
C GLU A 61 10.74 -1.97 7.72
N PHE A 62 9.53 -1.49 7.41
CA PHE A 62 8.78 -2.01 6.27
C PHE A 62 9.44 -1.65 4.93
N LYS A 63 9.98 -0.42 4.80
CA LYS A 63 10.81 -0.05 3.65
C LYS A 63 11.96 -1.03 3.47
N SER A 64 12.68 -1.35 4.54
CA SER A 64 13.80 -2.30 4.50
C SER A 64 13.35 -3.69 4.04
N ARG A 65 12.17 -4.17 4.49
CA ARG A 65 11.61 -5.45 4.02
C ARG A 65 11.31 -5.45 2.53
N ILE A 66 10.76 -4.36 1.99
CA ILE A 66 10.53 -4.23 0.54
C ILE A 66 11.86 -4.21 -0.21
N THR A 67 12.85 -3.45 0.25
CA THR A 67 14.18 -3.41 -0.36
C THR A 67 14.85 -4.79 -0.38
N ASP A 68 14.77 -5.54 0.71
CA ASP A 68 15.47 -6.82 0.87
C ASP A 68 14.76 -8.00 0.18
N HIS A 69 13.43 -7.95 0.05
CA HIS A 69 12.63 -9.11 -0.34
C HIS A 69 11.74 -8.90 -1.57
N TYR A 70 11.63 -7.67 -2.08
CA TYR A 70 10.90 -7.37 -3.31
C TYR A 70 11.89 -6.99 -4.43
N PRO A 71 12.36 -7.97 -5.24
CA PRO A 71 13.50 -7.78 -6.15
C PRO A 71 13.31 -6.69 -7.22
N ASP A 72 12.06 -6.37 -7.54
CA ASP A 72 11.71 -5.35 -8.53
C ASP A 72 11.72 -3.93 -7.95
N TYR A 73 11.77 -3.79 -6.62
CA TYR A 73 11.96 -2.49 -5.99
C TYR A 73 13.36 -1.94 -6.28
N LYS A 74 13.44 -0.64 -6.54
CA LYS A 74 14.68 0.12 -6.73
C LYS A 74 14.61 1.35 -5.86
N GLU A 75 15.48 1.42 -4.86
CA GLU A 75 15.63 2.62 -4.04
C GLU A 75 16.20 3.76 -4.89
N VAL A 76 15.58 4.94 -4.78
CA VAL A 76 16.07 6.19 -5.39
C VAL A 76 16.76 7.03 -4.32
N ASP A 77 16.10 7.23 -3.18
CA ASP A 77 16.65 7.91 -2.00
C ASP A 77 15.97 7.44 -0.70
N ALA A 78 16.17 8.20 0.39
CA ALA A 78 15.63 7.90 1.71
C ALA A 78 14.09 7.78 1.73
N THR A 79 13.37 8.52 0.88
CA THR A 79 11.90 8.55 0.86
C THR A 79 11.31 8.14 -0.49
N HIS A 80 12.11 7.88 -1.52
CA HIS A 80 11.62 7.53 -2.85
C HIS A 80 12.20 6.22 -3.37
N GLY A 81 11.38 5.51 -4.13
CA GLY A 81 11.74 4.28 -4.82
C GLY A 81 10.95 4.09 -6.11
N LYS A 82 11.17 2.96 -6.78
CA LYS A 82 10.40 2.57 -7.96
C LYS A 82 10.12 1.08 -8.00
N ILE A 83 8.96 0.72 -8.56
CA ILE A 83 8.62 -0.64 -8.99
C ILE A 83 8.19 -0.55 -10.45
N GLY A 84 9.10 -0.89 -11.37
CA GLY A 84 8.89 -0.63 -12.80
C GLY A 84 8.67 0.87 -13.07
N ASP A 85 7.53 1.21 -13.64
CA ASP A 85 7.13 2.59 -13.96
C ASP A 85 6.40 3.31 -12.81
N VAL A 86 6.10 2.61 -11.71
CA VAL A 86 5.43 3.17 -10.52
C VAL A 86 6.47 3.85 -9.63
N GLU A 87 6.21 5.11 -9.30
CA GLU A 87 6.96 5.83 -8.27
C GLU A 87 6.46 5.41 -6.89
N VAL A 88 7.37 5.11 -5.96
CA VAL A 88 7.02 4.76 -4.57
C VAL A 88 7.47 5.89 -3.66
N VAL A 89 6.54 6.46 -2.90
CA VAL A 89 6.79 7.54 -1.94
C VAL A 89 6.56 7.02 -0.53
N TRP A 90 7.59 7.11 0.31
CA TRP A 90 7.56 6.72 1.71
C TRP A 90 7.26 7.94 2.59
N ASN A 91 6.07 7.95 3.18
CA ASN A 91 5.64 8.94 4.16
C ASN A 91 5.95 8.42 5.57
N ILE A 92 7.16 8.72 6.06
CA ILE A 92 7.65 8.23 7.35
C ILE A 92 7.45 9.29 8.43
N THR A 93 6.52 9.03 9.36
CA THR A 93 6.26 9.91 10.52
C THR A 93 6.53 9.15 11.82
N PRO A 94 7.60 9.46 12.58
CA PRO A 94 7.86 8.81 13.87
C PRO A 94 6.63 8.84 14.80
N SER A 95 6.38 7.75 15.53
CA SER A 95 5.20 7.62 16.39
C SER A 95 5.25 8.41 17.70
N ASP A 96 6.32 9.16 17.96
CA ASP A 96 6.47 9.98 19.17
C ASP A 96 5.23 10.87 19.37
N ASP A 97 4.71 10.90 20.60
CA ASP A 97 3.52 11.66 20.97
C ASP A 97 2.28 11.42 20.06
N ASN A 98 2.13 10.20 19.55
CA ASN A 98 1.06 9.78 18.64
C ASN A 98 1.09 10.48 17.26
N ALA A 99 2.23 11.05 16.86
CA ALA A 99 2.33 11.85 15.64
C ALA A 99 1.95 11.09 14.37
N TYR A 100 2.37 9.82 14.24
CA TYR A 100 1.98 8.96 13.11
C TYR A 100 0.46 8.84 12.97
N GLN A 101 -0.24 8.42 14.03
CA GLN A 101 -1.70 8.23 13.96
C GLN A 101 -2.42 9.55 13.71
N ASN A 102 -1.99 10.66 14.32
CA ASN A 102 -2.59 11.97 14.09
C ASN A 102 -2.43 12.42 12.63
N ASN A 103 -1.26 12.18 12.02
CA ASN A 103 -0.99 12.46 10.62
C ASN A 103 -1.84 11.57 9.71
N LEU A 104 -1.87 10.27 9.96
CA LEU A 104 -2.66 9.30 9.19
C LEU A 104 -4.15 9.64 9.22
N ASP A 105 -4.72 9.90 10.41
CA ASP A 105 -6.13 10.27 10.58
C ASP A 105 -6.49 11.53 9.79
N THR A 106 -5.65 12.56 9.91
CA THR A 106 -5.86 13.84 9.21
C THR A 106 -5.79 13.65 7.70
N THR A 107 -4.89 12.79 7.23
CA THR A 107 -4.71 12.55 5.80
C THR A 107 -5.86 11.72 5.25
N LEU A 108 -6.25 10.63 5.93
CA LEU A 108 -7.40 9.79 5.56
C LEU A 108 -8.71 10.58 5.53
N LEU A 109 -8.91 11.52 6.45
CA LEU A 109 -10.09 12.39 6.45
C LEU A 109 -10.17 13.24 5.17
N ASN A 110 -9.04 13.63 4.59
CA ASN A 110 -8.95 14.46 3.38
C ASN A 110 -8.74 13.64 2.10
N GLN A 111 -8.64 12.31 2.20
CA GLN A 111 -8.31 11.38 1.10
C GLN A 111 -9.20 11.55 -0.13
N ASN A 112 -10.49 11.82 0.08
CA ASN A 112 -11.45 11.95 -1.02
C ASN A 112 -11.21 13.19 -1.88
N ASP A 113 -10.66 14.26 -1.28
CA ASP A 113 -10.40 15.54 -1.92
C ASP A 113 -8.95 15.68 -2.41
N ALA A 114 -8.07 14.74 -2.04
CA ALA A 114 -6.68 14.70 -2.48
C ALA A 114 -6.56 14.42 -3.99
N GLN A 115 -5.50 14.96 -4.61
CA GLN A 115 -5.17 14.63 -6.01
C GLN A 115 -4.81 13.16 -6.11
N ALA A 116 -4.96 12.57 -7.31
CA ALA A 116 -4.74 11.14 -7.51
C ALA A 116 -3.36 10.68 -7.04
N ASP A 117 -2.30 11.45 -7.33
CA ASP A 117 -0.91 11.14 -6.93
C ASP A 117 -0.61 11.43 -5.44
N ASP A 118 -1.52 12.09 -4.72
CA ASP A 118 -1.36 12.45 -3.30
C ASP A 118 -2.14 11.53 -2.35
N LYS A 119 -2.93 10.59 -2.89
CA LYS A 119 -3.77 9.69 -2.10
C LYS A 119 -2.93 8.63 -1.39
N ILE A 120 -3.34 8.25 -0.18
CA ILE A 120 -2.75 7.10 0.53
C ILE A 120 -3.15 5.81 -0.19
N ASP A 121 -2.17 5.01 -0.61
CA ASP A 121 -2.43 3.70 -1.22
C ASP A 121 -2.22 2.56 -0.22
N LEU A 122 -1.21 2.70 0.65
CA LEU A 122 -0.90 1.73 1.69
C LEU A 122 -0.51 2.44 2.97
N PHE A 123 -1.01 1.97 4.10
CA PHE A 123 -0.59 2.46 5.41
C PHE A 123 -0.45 1.30 6.39
N LEU A 124 0.44 1.49 7.36
CA LEU A 124 0.67 0.51 8.42
C LEU A 124 -0.20 0.86 9.62
N VAL A 125 -0.58 -0.15 10.38
CA VAL A 125 -1.34 0.00 11.62
C VAL A 125 -0.71 -0.86 12.71
N GLU A 126 -0.88 -0.44 13.95
CA GLU A 126 -0.51 -1.24 15.11
C GLU A 126 -1.68 -2.16 15.47
N ALA A 127 -1.38 -3.29 16.11
CA ALA A 127 -2.41 -4.27 16.45
C ALA A 127 -3.50 -3.71 17.39
N ASP A 128 -3.13 -2.74 18.24
CA ASP A 128 -4.02 -2.11 19.21
C ASP A 128 -5.03 -1.13 18.57
N ASN A 129 -4.72 -0.61 17.39
CA ASN A 129 -5.54 0.38 16.69
C ASN A 129 -6.09 -0.12 15.36
N ALA A 130 -5.78 -1.35 14.93
CA ALA A 130 -6.22 -1.90 13.64
C ALA A 130 -7.74 -1.78 13.40
N LEU A 131 -8.58 -2.11 14.39
CA LEU A 131 -10.04 -2.02 14.29
C LEU A 131 -10.55 -0.62 13.93
N LYS A 132 -9.87 0.43 14.40
CA LYS A 132 -10.20 1.83 14.08
C LYS A 132 -10.22 2.08 12.57
N TYR A 133 -9.37 1.38 11.82
CA TYR A 133 -9.22 1.57 10.37
C TYR A 133 -9.97 0.49 9.58
N VAL A 134 -9.93 -0.78 9.99
CA VAL A 134 -10.60 -1.87 9.24
C VAL A 134 -12.13 -1.80 9.33
N ASP A 135 -12.69 -1.19 10.37
CA ASP A 135 -14.14 -0.95 10.48
C ASP A 135 -14.63 0.24 9.64
N THR A 136 -13.76 0.87 8.84
CA THR A 136 -14.10 2.01 7.98
C THR A 136 -14.05 1.65 6.49
N ASP A 137 -14.50 2.58 5.65
CA ASP A 137 -14.38 2.49 4.19
C ASP A 137 -13.00 2.97 3.68
N TYR A 138 -12.07 3.36 4.57
CA TYR A 138 -10.70 3.70 4.18
C TYR A 138 -9.86 2.49 3.80
N THR A 139 -10.31 1.29 4.17
CA THR A 139 -9.67 0.02 3.83
C THR A 139 -10.63 -0.82 3.01
N MET A 140 -10.08 -1.65 2.12
CA MET A 140 -10.86 -2.53 1.27
C MET A 140 -10.58 -4.00 1.58
N PRO A 141 -11.49 -4.92 1.20
CA PRO A 141 -11.24 -6.34 1.33
C PRO A 141 -9.95 -6.76 0.61
N ILE A 142 -9.10 -7.52 1.29
CA ILE A 142 -7.83 -8.02 0.71
C ILE A 142 -8.06 -8.91 -0.51
N LYS A 143 -9.22 -9.58 -0.56
CA LYS A 143 -9.65 -10.39 -1.71
C LYS A 143 -9.88 -9.56 -2.98
N ASP A 144 -10.27 -8.29 -2.84
CA ASP A 144 -10.50 -7.39 -3.98
C ASP A 144 -9.16 -6.96 -4.62
N LEU A 145 -8.05 -7.07 -3.87
CA LEU A 145 -6.68 -6.91 -4.36
C LEU A 145 -6.11 -8.21 -4.98
N GLY A 146 -6.92 -9.27 -5.07
CA GLY A 146 -6.51 -10.56 -5.64
C GLY A 146 -5.73 -11.47 -4.69
N ILE A 147 -5.58 -11.10 -3.41
CA ILE A 147 -4.93 -11.94 -2.40
C ILE A 147 -5.96 -12.90 -1.81
N THR A 148 -5.68 -14.20 -1.92
CA THR A 148 -6.60 -15.28 -1.58
C THR A 148 -6.31 -15.90 -0.21
N ASP A 149 -7.26 -16.70 0.28
CA ASP A 149 -7.06 -17.48 1.52
C ASP A 149 -5.91 -18.50 1.37
N GLU A 150 -5.60 -18.93 0.14
CA GLU A 150 -4.49 -19.83 -0.16
C GLU A 150 -3.14 -19.12 0.02
N ASP A 151 -3.02 -17.88 -0.47
CA ASP A 151 -1.83 -17.03 -0.29
C ASP A 151 -1.52 -16.80 1.20
N LEU A 152 -2.58 -16.69 2.01
CA LEU A 152 -2.50 -16.44 3.45
C LEU A 152 -2.56 -17.72 4.30
N SER A 153 -2.54 -18.91 3.68
CA SER A 153 -2.71 -20.20 4.37
C SER A 153 -1.64 -20.49 5.43
N LYS A 154 -0.46 -19.85 5.30
CA LYS A 154 0.67 -19.99 6.22
C LYS A 154 0.73 -18.89 7.29
N GLN A 155 -0.17 -17.90 7.25
CA GLN A 155 -0.25 -16.90 8.32
C GLN A 155 -0.90 -17.48 9.56
N TYR A 156 -0.41 -17.06 10.73
CA TYR A 156 -1.07 -17.38 12.00
C TYR A 156 -2.48 -16.82 12.02
N GLN A 157 -3.42 -17.54 12.64
CA GLN A 157 -4.82 -17.10 12.65
C GLN A 157 -4.98 -15.75 13.36
N TYR A 158 -4.32 -15.56 14.49
CA TYR A 158 -4.43 -14.32 15.27
C TYR A 158 -4.00 -13.07 14.49
N THR A 159 -3.04 -13.18 13.57
CA THR A 159 -2.61 -12.02 12.77
C THR A 159 -3.65 -11.61 11.74
N LYS A 160 -4.45 -12.57 11.26
CA LYS A 160 -5.60 -12.31 10.38
C LYS A 160 -6.77 -11.73 11.17
N ASP A 161 -7.01 -12.25 12.38
CA ASP A 161 -8.10 -11.80 13.24
C ASP A 161 -7.97 -10.31 13.61
N ILE A 162 -6.75 -9.82 13.89
CA ILE A 162 -6.48 -8.41 14.24
C ILE A 162 -6.93 -7.42 13.17
N VAL A 163 -6.83 -7.80 11.89
CA VAL A 163 -7.12 -6.95 10.72
C VAL A 163 -8.39 -7.40 9.97
N THR A 164 -9.22 -8.19 10.65
CA THR A 164 -10.57 -8.55 10.18
C THR A 164 -11.55 -7.57 10.80
N ASP A 165 -12.40 -6.97 9.97
CA ASP A 165 -13.42 -6.03 10.42
C ASP A 165 -14.51 -6.70 11.26
N SER A 166 -15.32 -5.88 11.93
CA SER A 166 -16.44 -6.32 12.77
C SER A 166 -17.53 -7.10 12.01
N ASN A 167 -17.51 -7.08 10.67
CA ASN A 167 -18.41 -7.86 9.82
C ASN A 167 -17.80 -9.20 9.37
N GLY A 168 -16.56 -9.51 9.77
CA GLY A 168 -15.85 -10.73 9.41
C GLY A 168 -15.10 -10.65 8.08
N THR A 169 -14.82 -9.45 7.57
CA THR A 169 -14.10 -9.23 6.31
C THR A 169 -12.63 -8.92 6.59
N LEU A 170 -11.72 -9.71 6.00
CA LEU A 170 -10.29 -9.45 6.09
C LEU A 170 -9.89 -8.24 5.24
N LYS A 171 -9.45 -7.15 5.87
CA LYS A 171 -9.11 -5.87 5.22
C LYS A 171 -7.64 -5.44 5.36
N GLY A 172 -6.84 -6.26 6.03
CA GLY A 172 -5.39 -6.05 6.13
C GLY A 172 -4.62 -7.36 6.08
N VAL A 173 -3.30 -7.25 5.97
CA VAL A 173 -2.36 -8.38 6.12
C VAL A 173 -1.24 -7.99 7.05
N SER A 174 -0.80 -8.95 7.87
CA SER A 174 0.34 -8.76 8.76
C SER A 174 1.62 -9.29 8.10
N TRP A 175 2.67 -8.48 8.10
CA TRP A 175 4.03 -8.87 7.70
C TRP A 175 4.92 -9.23 8.90
N GLN A 176 4.44 -8.98 10.13
CA GLN A 176 5.19 -9.12 11.36
C GLN A 176 4.27 -9.55 12.51
N GLY A 177 4.73 -10.51 13.31
CA GLY A 177 4.15 -10.84 14.61
C GLY A 177 5.19 -10.66 15.71
N CYS A 178 4.86 -9.86 16.74
CA CYS A 178 5.72 -9.60 17.89
C CYS A 178 5.19 -10.32 19.13
N PRO A 179 5.50 -11.61 19.33
CA PRO A 179 5.11 -12.29 20.55
C PRO A 179 5.82 -11.66 21.75
N GLY A 180 5.08 -11.42 22.84
CA GLY A 180 5.68 -10.99 24.09
C GLY A 180 6.61 -12.08 24.62
N VAL A 181 7.87 -11.73 24.86
CA VAL A 181 8.88 -12.62 25.43
C VAL A 181 9.63 -11.91 26.55
N LEU A 182 10.23 -12.70 27.45
CA LEU A 182 11.10 -12.18 28.50
C LEU A 182 12.56 -12.19 28.00
N PHE A 183 13.16 -11.02 27.89
CA PHE A 183 14.61 -10.87 27.81
C PHE A 183 15.14 -10.46 29.17
N TYR A 184 16.19 -11.12 29.66
CA TYR A 184 16.82 -10.79 30.92
C TYR A 184 18.34 -10.81 30.80
N ASN A 185 19.00 -9.96 31.58
CA ASN A 185 20.46 -9.96 31.70
C ASN A 185 20.87 -11.12 32.61
N ARG A 186 21.65 -12.06 32.06
CA ARG A 186 22.08 -13.28 32.76
C ARG A 186 22.98 -12.99 33.96
N GLU A 187 23.86 -12.00 33.87
CA GLU A 187 24.77 -11.63 34.97
C GLU A 187 23.97 -11.05 36.14
N ALA A 188 23.05 -10.13 35.84
CA ALA A 188 22.15 -9.57 36.85
C ALA A 188 21.24 -10.64 37.48
N ALA A 189 20.75 -11.60 36.68
CA ALA A 189 19.95 -12.71 37.19
C ALA A 189 20.75 -13.60 38.15
N LYS A 190 22.01 -13.93 37.81
CA LYS A 190 22.92 -14.65 38.72
C LYS A 190 23.17 -13.89 40.02
N GLU A 191 23.40 -12.58 39.95
CA GLU A 191 23.69 -11.76 41.12
C GLU A 191 22.46 -11.64 42.04
N VAL A 192 21.28 -11.38 41.48
CA VAL A 192 20.07 -11.05 42.24
C VAL A 192 19.24 -12.29 42.58
N LEU A 193 19.10 -13.22 41.65
CA LEU A 193 18.25 -14.41 41.77
C LEU A 193 19.05 -15.67 42.10
N GLY A 194 20.40 -15.62 42.05
CA GLY A 194 21.26 -16.77 42.26
C GLY A 194 21.28 -17.77 41.08
N THR A 195 20.63 -17.44 39.97
CA THR A 195 20.51 -18.30 38.79
C THR A 195 20.31 -17.46 37.52
N ASP A 196 20.86 -17.91 36.40
CA ASP A 196 20.58 -17.37 35.07
C ASP A 196 19.90 -18.39 34.16
N ASP A 197 19.45 -19.50 34.72
CA ASP A 197 18.68 -20.52 34.02
C ASP A 197 17.28 -19.97 33.66
N PRO A 198 16.85 -20.03 32.38
CA PRO A 198 15.57 -19.47 31.96
C PRO A 198 14.35 -20.03 32.71
N ASP A 199 14.32 -21.33 33.01
CA ASP A 199 13.18 -21.96 33.66
C ASP A 199 13.09 -21.56 35.14
N GLU A 200 14.24 -21.39 35.80
CA GLU A 200 14.29 -20.85 37.15
C GLU A 200 13.97 -19.35 37.19
N VAL A 201 14.52 -18.54 36.28
CA VAL A 201 14.24 -17.09 36.17
C VAL A 201 12.76 -16.85 35.90
N GLN A 202 12.14 -17.64 35.03
CA GLN A 202 10.72 -17.52 34.71
C GLN A 202 9.82 -17.65 35.96
N LYS A 203 10.24 -18.40 37.00
CA LYS A 203 9.46 -18.53 38.25
C LYS A 203 9.35 -17.22 39.04
N TYR A 204 10.22 -16.24 38.79
CA TYR A 204 10.23 -14.95 39.49
C TYR A 204 9.38 -13.86 38.84
N VAL A 205 8.90 -14.09 37.60
CA VAL A 205 8.13 -13.09 36.81
C VAL A 205 6.79 -13.64 36.31
N LYS A 206 6.32 -14.75 36.91
CA LYS A 206 4.98 -15.30 36.69
C LYS A 206 3.91 -14.53 37.44
#